data_AF-A0A4R3MFN6-F1
#
_entry.id   AF-A0A4R3MFN6-F1
#
_cell.length_a   1.000
_cell.length_b   1.000
_cell.length_c   1.000
_cell.angle_alpha   90.00
_cell.angle_beta   90.00
_cell.angle_gamma   90.00
#
_symmetry.space_group_name_H-M   'P 1'
#
loop_
_entity.id
_entity.type
_entity.pdbx_description
1 polymer ?
#
loop_
_entity_poly.entity_id
_entity_poly.type
_entity_poly.pdbx_seq_one_letter_code
_entity_poly.pdbx_strand_id
1 'polypeptide(L)'
;MATITLDIISDTICPWCYIGKRRLERALAMRPDAKLDIRWRPYQLDPTIPPGGVARAEYLAAKFGGAQRVAEIHDRLRAAAAQDGIDFAFDRITRTPNTINSHRLIRWAGTAGCQEAVVERLFRSYFVEGGDIETPTSLAGIARDCGMDGDLVAELLAGDADIELVEREVVTARKIGVTGVPCFIFADRFGVMGAHPPEVLVESIDRALREQARVA
;
A
#
# COMPACT_ATOMS: atom_id res chain seq x y z
N MET A 1 19.85 -19.29 7.71
CA MET A 1 18.41 -19.37 7.37
C MET A 1 18.22 -18.65 6.04
N ALA A 2 17.56 -19.28 5.08
CA ALA A 2 17.30 -18.67 3.77
C ALA A 2 16.32 -17.51 3.92
N THR A 3 16.61 -16.38 3.27
CA THR A 3 15.67 -15.26 3.17
C THR A 3 14.64 -15.60 2.11
N ILE A 4 13.35 -15.40 2.41
CA ILE A 4 12.27 -15.56 1.43
C ILE A 4 11.72 -14.19 1.01
N THR A 5 11.30 -14.07 -0.24
CA THR A 5 10.67 -12.85 -0.76
C THR A 5 9.21 -12.75 -0.30
N LEU A 6 8.78 -11.54 0.04
CA LEU A 6 7.38 -11.19 0.28
C LEU A 6 7.05 -9.93 -0.52
N ASP A 7 6.38 -10.12 -1.66
CA ASP A 7 5.80 -8.99 -2.38
C ASP A 7 4.43 -8.62 -1.81
N ILE A 8 4.24 -7.34 -1.52
CA ILE A 8 2.98 -6.78 -1.05
C ILE A 8 2.44 -5.86 -2.13
N ILE A 9 1.48 -6.35 -2.91
CA ILE A 9 0.80 -5.58 -3.93
C ILE A 9 -0.29 -4.75 -3.25
N SER A 10 -0.15 -3.43 -3.35
CA SER A 10 -0.89 -2.47 -2.54
C SER A 10 -1.21 -1.19 -3.31
N ASP A 11 -2.26 -0.48 -2.90
CA ASP A 11 -2.57 0.87 -3.38
C ASP A 11 -2.66 1.84 -2.19
N THR A 12 -2.12 3.05 -2.34
CA THR A 12 -1.98 4.04 -1.26
C THR A 12 -3.31 4.64 -0.83
N ILE A 13 -4.34 4.52 -1.67
CA ILE A 13 -5.73 4.93 -1.38
C ILE A 13 -6.64 3.77 -0.95
N CYS A 14 -6.09 2.56 -0.75
CA CYS A 14 -6.86 1.41 -0.28
C CYS A 14 -6.82 1.28 1.26
N PRO A 15 -7.95 1.47 1.98
CA PRO A 15 -7.96 1.37 3.44
C PRO A 15 -7.67 -0.05 3.93
N TRP A 16 -8.05 -1.09 3.17
CA TRP A 16 -7.71 -2.46 3.49
C TRP A 16 -6.22 -2.76 3.37
N CYS A 17 -5.47 -2.03 2.52
CA CYS A 17 -4.01 -2.19 2.46
C CYS A 17 -3.35 -1.71 3.75
N TYR A 18 -3.85 -0.63 4.35
CA TYR A 18 -3.34 -0.16 5.63
C TYR A 18 -3.66 -1.12 6.78
N ILE A 19 -4.90 -1.63 6.84
CA ILE A 19 -5.27 -2.70 7.79
C ILE A 19 -4.38 -3.95 7.57
N GLY A 20 -4.20 -4.37 6.32
CA GLY A 20 -3.35 -5.52 5.97
C GLY A 20 -1.91 -5.34 6.41
N LYS A 21 -1.36 -4.12 6.30
CA LYS A 21 -0.02 -3.78 6.81
C LYS A 21 0.08 -4.04 8.31
N ARG A 22 -0.87 -3.53 9.12
CA ARG A 22 -0.88 -3.77 10.58
C ARG A 22 -0.97 -5.24 10.93
N ARG A 23 -1.79 -5.99 10.19
CA ARG A 23 -1.93 -7.44 10.41
C ARG A 23 -0.68 -8.20 10.03
N LEU A 24 0.02 -7.79 8.97
CA LEU A 24 1.33 -8.33 8.61
C LEU A 24 2.35 -8.03 9.70
N GLU A 25 2.46 -6.79 10.19
CA GLU A 25 3.39 -6.43 11.27
C GLU A 25 3.20 -7.31 12.51
N ARG A 26 1.94 -7.57 12.89
CA ARG A 26 1.60 -8.50 13.98
C ARG A 26 2.04 -9.93 13.67
N ALA A 27 1.83 -10.41 12.44
CA ALA A 27 2.27 -11.73 12.00
C ALA A 27 3.81 -11.87 12.05
N LEU A 28 4.54 -10.83 11.63
CA LEU A 28 6.01 -10.79 11.68
C LEU A 28 6.52 -10.80 13.13
N ALA A 29 5.86 -10.08 14.04
CA ALA A 29 6.19 -10.12 15.46
C ALA A 29 6.01 -11.52 16.09
N MET A 30 5.10 -12.35 15.54
CA MET A 30 4.93 -13.75 15.93
C MET A 30 5.98 -14.69 15.32
N ARG A 31 6.81 -14.20 14.39
CA ARG A 31 7.87 -14.93 13.69
C ARG A 31 9.18 -14.13 13.66
N PRO A 32 9.76 -13.79 14.82
CA PRO A 32 10.95 -12.92 14.90
C PRO A 32 12.19 -13.49 14.21
N ASP A 33 12.26 -14.82 14.06
CA ASP A 33 13.37 -15.50 13.40
C ASP A 33 13.20 -15.62 11.86
N ALA A 34 12.01 -15.27 11.34
CA ALA A 34 11.75 -15.32 9.90
C ALA A 34 12.52 -14.21 9.18
N LYS A 35 13.33 -14.60 8.20
CA LYS A 35 14.05 -13.66 7.34
C LYS A 35 13.25 -13.44 6.06
N LEU A 36 12.62 -12.27 5.96
CA LEU A 36 11.86 -11.86 4.78
C LEU A 36 12.54 -10.69 4.07
N ASP A 37 12.57 -10.74 2.74
CA ASP A 37 12.80 -9.58 1.89
C ASP A 37 11.43 -9.02 1.49
N ILE A 38 11.00 -7.96 2.19
CA ILE A 38 9.67 -7.36 2.01
C ILE A 38 9.76 -6.27 0.94
N ARG A 39 8.91 -6.40 -0.08
CA ARG A 39 8.89 -5.49 -1.23
C ARG A 39 7.48 -5.00 -1.47
N TRP A 40 7.28 -3.69 -1.46
CA TRP A 40 6.00 -3.07 -1.79
C TRP A 40 5.90 -2.86 -3.30
N ARG A 41 4.82 -3.36 -3.89
CA ARG A 41 4.58 -3.38 -5.33
C ARG A 41 3.31 -2.58 -5.67
N PRO A 42 3.31 -1.79 -6.74
CA PRO A 42 2.22 -0.88 -7.02
C PRO A 42 0.98 -1.59 -7.56
N TYR A 43 -0.17 -1.08 -7.16
CA TYR A 43 -1.47 -1.38 -7.77
C TYR A 43 -2.28 -0.09 -7.81
N GLN A 44 -3.12 0.07 -8.83
CA GLN A 44 -4.12 1.14 -8.85
C GLN A 44 -5.51 0.53 -8.82
N LEU A 45 -6.25 0.82 -7.75
CA LEU A 45 -7.67 0.51 -7.64
C LEU A 45 -8.45 1.15 -8.78
N ASP A 46 -8.06 2.36 -9.15
CA ASP A 46 -8.68 3.11 -10.23
C ASP A 46 -7.62 3.90 -11.03
N PRO A 47 -7.08 3.30 -12.11
CA PRO A 47 -6.11 3.98 -12.98
C PRO A 47 -6.75 5.08 -13.84
N THR A 48 -8.08 5.25 -13.81
CA THR A 48 -8.78 6.26 -14.61
C THR A 48 -8.87 7.63 -13.94
N ILE A 49 -8.52 7.71 -12.64
CA ILE A 49 -8.47 8.97 -11.91
C ILE A 49 -7.39 9.86 -12.56
N PRO A 50 -7.72 11.08 -13.03
CA PRO A 50 -6.75 11.94 -13.69
C PRO A 50 -5.71 12.49 -12.69
N PRO A 51 -4.56 13.00 -13.18
CA PRO A 51 -3.70 13.85 -12.38
C PRO A 51 -4.47 15.03 -11.78
N GLY A 52 -4.19 15.37 -10.53
CA GLY A 52 -4.98 16.31 -9.72
C GLY A 52 -6.17 15.67 -9.02
N GLY A 53 -6.47 14.39 -9.30
CA GLY A 53 -7.50 13.61 -8.63
C GLY A 53 -8.92 14.11 -8.84
N VAL A 54 -9.84 13.59 -8.03
CA VAL A 54 -11.28 13.92 -8.09
C VAL A 54 -11.84 14.20 -6.70
N ALA A 55 -12.96 14.93 -6.64
CA ALA A 55 -13.69 15.15 -5.40
C ALA A 55 -14.12 13.81 -4.79
N ARG A 56 -13.68 13.54 -3.55
CA ARG A 56 -13.82 12.21 -2.95
C ARG A 56 -15.28 11.82 -2.71
N ALA A 57 -16.08 12.74 -2.22
CA ALA A 57 -17.49 12.48 -1.91
C ALA A 57 -18.27 12.03 -3.15
N GLU A 58 -18.14 12.77 -4.26
CA GLU A 58 -18.78 12.47 -5.53
C GLU A 58 -18.27 11.16 -6.12
N TYR A 59 -16.95 10.96 -6.12
CA TYR A 59 -16.32 9.74 -6.61
C TYR A 59 -16.83 8.49 -5.87
N LEU A 60 -16.84 8.52 -4.54
CA LEU A 60 -17.30 7.37 -3.74
C LEU A 60 -18.81 7.16 -3.87
N ALA A 61 -19.60 8.23 -3.92
CA ALA A 61 -21.03 8.12 -4.12
C ALA A 61 -21.36 7.48 -5.48
N ALA A 62 -20.68 7.88 -6.55
CA ALA A 62 -20.82 7.25 -7.87
C ALA A 62 -20.38 5.78 -7.84
N LYS A 63 -19.26 5.48 -7.19
CA LYS A 63 -18.69 4.12 -7.11
C LYS A 63 -19.53 3.14 -6.29
N PHE A 64 -20.11 3.61 -5.19
CA PHE A 64 -20.78 2.75 -4.21
C PHE A 64 -22.30 2.91 -4.18
N GLY A 65 -22.89 3.77 -5.02
CA GLY A 65 -24.34 3.93 -5.12
C GLY A 65 -24.95 4.87 -4.07
N GLY A 66 -24.23 5.94 -3.71
CA GLY A 66 -24.74 7.05 -2.90
C GLY A 66 -24.05 7.24 -1.55
N ALA A 67 -24.22 8.43 -0.98
CA ALA A 67 -23.54 8.85 0.25
C ALA A 67 -23.88 7.97 1.48
N GLN A 68 -25.13 7.50 1.57
CA GLN A 68 -25.53 6.61 2.67
C GLN A 68 -24.76 5.28 2.64
N ARG A 69 -24.60 4.67 1.46
CA ARG A 69 -23.82 3.44 1.30
C ARG A 69 -22.34 3.66 1.64
N VAL A 70 -21.79 4.82 1.26
CA VAL A 70 -20.43 5.21 1.61
C VAL A 70 -20.25 5.32 3.12
N ALA A 71 -21.20 5.94 3.83
CA ALA A 71 -21.17 6.03 5.29
C ALA A 71 -21.17 4.63 5.95
N GLU A 72 -22.07 3.73 5.52
CA GLU A 72 -22.10 2.34 6.02
C GLU A 72 -20.77 1.59 5.78
N ILE A 73 -20.14 1.80 4.63
CA ILE A 73 -18.83 1.20 4.30
C ILE A 73 -17.74 1.78 5.22
N HIS A 74 -17.72 3.10 5.42
CA HIS A 74 -16.77 3.77 6.30
C HIS A 74 -16.91 3.30 7.75
N ASP A 75 -18.13 3.13 8.27
CA ASP A 75 -18.35 2.65 9.64
C ASP A 75 -17.80 1.24 9.84
N ARG A 76 -18.04 0.34 8.87
CA ARG A 76 -17.47 -1.02 8.89
C ARG A 76 -15.95 -0.99 8.82
N LEU A 77 -15.37 -0.12 7.99
CA LEU A 77 -13.93 0.06 7.90
C LEU A 77 -13.34 0.58 9.21
N ARG A 78 -13.95 1.59 9.86
CA ARG A 78 -13.50 2.09 11.16
C ARG A 78 -13.56 1.00 12.24
N ALA A 79 -14.64 0.24 12.29
CA ALA A 79 -14.79 -0.86 13.25
C ALA A 79 -13.71 -1.94 13.05
N ALA A 80 -13.39 -2.30 11.80
CA ALA A 80 -12.33 -3.25 11.49
C ALA A 80 -10.94 -2.70 11.83
N ALA A 81 -10.68 -1.43 11.51
CA ALA A 81 -9.38 -0.79 11.67
C ALA A 81 -9.04 -0.48 13.14
N ALA A 82 -10.05 -0.23 13.98
CA ALA A 82 -9.87 -0.01 15.41
C ALA A 82 -9.20 -1.20 16.12
N GLN A 83 -9.46 -2.43 15.65
CA GLN A 83 -8.80 -3.65 16.16
C GLN A 83 -7.30 -3.69 15.86
N ASP A 84 -6.86 -2.88 14.89
CA ASP A 84 -5.49 -2.78 14.41
C ASP A 84 -4.87 -1.41 14.73
N GLY A 85 -5.51 -0.64 15.64
CA GLY A 85 -4.99 0.64 16.15
C GLY A 85 -5.01 1.79 15.14
N ILE A 86 -5.82 1.69 14.08
CA ILE A 86 -5.95 2.73 13.07
C ILE A 86 -7.23 3.54 13.34
N ASP A 87 -7.06 4.83 13.61
CA ASP A 87 -8.17 5.78 13.68
C ASP A 87 -8.34 6.47 12.33
N PHE A 88 -9.16 5.86 11.46
CA PHE A 88 -9.45 6.44 10.15
C PHE A 88 -10.20 7.76 10.31
N ALA A 89 -9.70 8.82 9.68
CA ALA A 89 -10.30 10.14 9.63
C ALA A 89 -10.90 10.43 8.24
N PHE A 90 -11.78 9.55 7.74
CA PHE A 90 -12.32 9.66 6.38
C PHE A 90 -12.98 11.01 6.08
N ASP A 91 -13.54 11.66 7.10
CA ASP A 91 -14.21 12.97 6.99
C ASP A 91 -13.22 14.12 6.70
N ARG A 92 -11.92 13.92 6.96
CA ARG A 92 -10.86 14.87 6.61
C ARG A 92 -10.41 14.74 5.16
N ILE A 93 -10.74 13.62 4.50
CA ILE A 93 -10.27 13.34 3.15
C ILE A 93 -11.25 13.95 2.15
N THR A 94 -10.81 14.99 1.46
CA THR A 94 -11.64 15.72 0.48
C THR A 94 -11.42 15.25 -0.96
N ARG A 95 -10.29 14.60 -1.24
CA ARG A 95 -9.82 14.27 -2.59
C ARG A 95 -9.43 12.80 -2.70
N THR A 96 -9.78 12.16 -3.82
CA THR A 96 -9.19 10.87 -4.21
C THR A 96 -8.11 11.14 -5.25
N PRO A 97 -6.82 11.01 -4.90
CA PRO A 97 -5.71 11.31 -5.79
C PRO A 97 -5.48 10.22 -6.84
N ASN A 98 -4.77 10.56 -7.92
CA ASN A 98 -4.07 9.55 -8.71
C ASN A 98 -2.84 9.06 -7.92
N THR A 99 -2.62 7.75 -7.87
CA THR A 99 -1.61 7.15 -7.01
C THR A 99 -0.26 6.87 -7.68
N ILE A 100 -0.07 7.18 -8.98
CA ILE A 100 1.19 6.95 -9.68
C ILE A 100 2.37 7.62 -8.97
N ASN A 101 2.24 8.90 -8.58
CA ASN A 101 3.34 9.60 -7.90
C ASN A 101 3.66 9.02 -6.52
N SER A 102 2.64 8.61 -5.75
CA SER A 102 2.88 7.91 -4.48
C SER A 102 3.59 6.57 -4.68
N HIS A 103 3.28 5.85 -5.76
CA HIS A 103 3.93 4.59 -6.12
C HIS A 103 5.36 4.78 -6.61
N ARG A 104 5.64 5.86 -7.36
CA ARG A 104 7.01 6.27 -7.71
C ARG A 104 7.85 6.52 -6.46
N LEU A 105 7.30 7.23 -5.48
CA LEU A 105 7.98 7.45 -4.20
C LEU A 105 8.28 6.13 -3.47
N ILE A 106 7.31 5.22 -3.37
CA ILE A 106 7.50 3.88 -2.76
C ILE A 106 8.61 3.10 -3.48
N ARG A 107 8.68 3.19 -4.82
CA ARG A 107 9.73 2.55 -5.61
C ARG A 107 11.12 3.10 -5.24
N TRP A 108 11.30 4.42 -5.25
CA TRP A 108 12.58 5.05 -4.93
C TRP A 108 13.00 4.78 -3.48
N ALA A 109 12.04 4.76 -2.55
CA ALA A 109 12.26 4.40 -1.16
C ALA A 109 12.78 2.96 -0.98
N GLY A 110 12.46 2.06 -1.91
CA GLY A 110 13.04 0.71 -1.99
C GLY A 110 14.55 0.74 -2.17
N THR A 111 15.04 1.54 -3.13
CA THR A 111 16.48 1.72 -3.37
C THR A 111 17.17 2.43 -2.21
N ALA A 112 16.46 3.33 -1.52
CA ALA A 112 16.98 4.06 -0.37
C ALA A 112 16.90 3.28 0.96
N GLY A 113 16.33 2.07 0.98
CA GLY A 113 16.21 1.24 2.19
C GLY A 113 15.17 1.71 3.22
N CYS A 114 14.24 2.59 2.83
CA CYS A 114 13.22 3.17 3.73
C CYS A 114 11.78 2.93 3.22
N GLN A 115 11.59 1.94 2.36
CA GLN A 115 10.29 1.67 1.71
C GLN A 115 9.13 1.50 2.69
N GLU A 116 9.31 0.72 3.76
CA GLU A 116 8.25 0.50 4.74
C GLU A 116 7.85 1.78 5.49
N ALA A 117 8.83 2.63 5.80
CA ALA A 117 8.60 3.92 6.46
C ALA A 117 7.80 4.86 5.54
N VAL A 118 8.13 4.91 4.25
CA VAL A 118 7.41 5.71 3.26
C VAL A 118 5.97 5.21 3.09
N VAL A 119 5.75 3.90 2.99
CA VAL A 119 4.40 3.31 2.89
C VAL A 119 3.56 3.65 4.12
N GLU A 120 4.14 3.50 5.32
CA GLU A 120 3.49 3.90 6.57
C GLU A 120 3.12 5.39 6.58
N ARG A 121 4.06 6.26 6.20
CA ARG A 121 3.86 7.71 6.18
C ARG A 121 2.80 8.14 5.18
N LEU A 122 2.76 7.52 3.99
CA LEU A 122 1.73 7.74 2.97
C LEU A 122 0.34 7.35 3.48
N PHE A 123 0.22 6.16 4.08
CA PHE A 123 -1.05 5.71 4.66
C PHE A 123 -1.51 6.65 5.76
N ARG A 124 -0.62 7.01 6.69
CA ARG A 124 -0.95 7.94 7.77
C ARG A 124 -1.37 9.30 7.24
N SER A 125 -0.62 9.86 6.28
CA SER A 125 -0.94 11.13 5.63
C SER A 125 -2.36 11.11 5.08
N TYR A 126 -2.69 10.12 4.25
CA TYR A 126 -3.97 10.09 3.58
C TYR A 126 -5.13 9.74 4.52
N PHE A 127 -4.96 8.71 5.34
CA PHE A 127 -6.07 8.09 6.06
C PHE A 127 -6.33 8.63 7.47
N VAL A 128 -5.34 9.22 8.11
CA VAL A 128 -5.44 9.74 9.48
C VAL A 128 -5.36 11.26 9.49
N GLU A 129 -4.51 11.83 8.63
CA GLU A 129 -4.27 13.28 8.57
C GLU A 129 -5.17 13.97 7.53
N GLY A 130 -5.72 13.23 6.56
CA GLY A 130 -6.46 13.81 5.42
C GLY A 130 -5.55 14.59 4.46
N GLY A 131 -4.25 14.31 4.52
CA GLY A 131 -3.21 14.96 3.76
C GLY A 131 -3.16 14.52 2.30
N ASP A 132 -2.41 15.31 1.52
CA ASP A 132 -2.16 15.03 0.12
C ASP A 132 -1.06 13.98 -0.06
N ILE A 133 -1.22 13.09 -1.04
CA ILE A 133 -0.24 12.05 -1.39
C ILE A 133 0.06 12.01 -2.89
N GLU A 134 -0.15 13.12 -3.60
CA GLU A 134 0.08 13.18 -5.06
C GLU A 134 1.05 14.27 -5.48
N THR A 135 0.98 15.45 -4.85
CA THR A 135 1.78 16.59 -5.30
C THR A 135 3.26 16.42 -4.99
N PRO A 136 4.15 16.97 -5.83
CA PRO A 136 5.59 16.96 -5.57
C PRO A 136 5.95 17.51 -4.19
N THR A 137 5.33 18.61 -3.78
CA THR A 137 5.59 19.24 -2.47
C THR A 137 5.24 18.31 -1.31
N SER A 138 4.06 17.68 -1.34
CA SER A 138 3.65 16.79 -0.26
C SER A 138 4.52 15.53 -0.20
N LEU A 139 4.77 14.91 -1.36
CA LEU A 139 5.57 13.69 -1.46
C LEU A 139 7.04 13.93 -1.10
N ALA A 140 7.61 15.08 -1.45
CA ALA A 140 8.94 15.49 -0.99
C ALA A 140 8.99 15.65 0.54
N GLY A 141 7.95 16.21 1.16
CA GLY A 141 7.83 16.28 2.62
C GLY A 141 7.84 14.89 3.26
N ILE A 142 7.01 13.98 2.75
CA ILE A 142 6.95 12.57 3.17
C ILE A 142 8.32 11.87 3.01
N ALA A 143 9.01 12.14 1.90
CA ALA A 143 10.34 11.60 1.65
C ALA A 143 11.35 12.05 2.72
N ARG A 144 11.37 13.36 3.05
CA ARG A 144 12.25 13.90 4.11
C ARG A 144 11.95 13.29 5.48
N ASP A 145 10.66 13.16 5.83
CA ASP A 145 10.24 12.53 7.08
C ASP A 145 10.76 11.09 7.22
N CYS A 146 11.02 10.41 6.09
CA CYS A 146 11.50 9.03 6.03
C CYS A 146 13.01 8.92 5.78
N GLY A 147 13.75 10.04 5.79
CA GLY A 147 15.21 10.05 5.62
C GLY A 147 15.71 10.06 4.18
N MET A 148 14.86 10.38 3.21
CA MET A 148 15.25 10.59 1.81
C MET A 148 15.56 12.07 1.52
N ASP A 149 16.29 12.32 0.43
CA ASP A 149 16.47 13.67 -0.11
C ASP A 149 15.17 14.15 -0.76
N GLY A 150 14.45 15.03 -0.07
CA GLY A 150 13.19 15.59 -0.56
C GLY A 150 13.34 16.51 -1.77
N ASP A 151 14.49 17.16 -1.94
CA ASP A 151 14.70 18.07 -3.08
C ASP A 151 14.92 17.25 -4.35
N LEU A 152 15.72 16.19 -4.27
CA LEU A 152 15.85 15.20 -5.35
C LEU A 152 14.50 14.55 -5.69
N VAL A 153 13.71 14.16 -4.69
CA VAL A 153 12.37 13.60 -4.94
C VAL A 153 11.45 14.61 -5.63
N ALA A 154 11.47 15.87 -5.23
CA ALA A 154 10.68 16.92 -5.89
C ALA A 154 11.10 17.11 -7.35
N GLU A 155 12.41 17.09 -7.63
CA GLU A 155 12.95 17.18 -9.00
C GLU A 155 12.49 15.99 -9.86
N LEU A 156 12.61 14.76 -9.34
CA LEU A 156 12.16 13.56 -10.05
C LEU A 156 10.64 13.60 -10.33
N LEU A 157 9.84 14.06 -9.37
CA LEU A 157 8.38 14.20 -9.49
C LEU A 157 7.96 15.32 -10.46
N ALA A 158 8.81 16.30 -10.72
CA ALA A 158 8.55 17.34 -11.72
C ALA A 158 8.65 16.81 -13.16
N GLY A 159 9.31 15.65 -13.36
CA GLY A 159 9.38 14.95 -14.64
C GLY A 159 8.74 13.56 -14.61
N ASP A 160 9.02 12.78 -15.66
CA ASP A 160 8.34 11.50 -15.94
C ASP A 160 9.11 10.27 -15.41
N ALA A 161 10.14 10.49 -14.59
CA ALA A 161 11.02 9.43 -14.09
C ALA A 161 10.23 8.25 -13.49
N ASP A 162 10.40 7.04 -14.02
CA ASP A 162 9.72 5.81 -13.58
C ASP A 162 8.18 5.77 -13.73
N ILE A 163 7.50 6.75 -14.35
CA ILE A 163 6.05 6.68 -14.60
C ILE A 163 5.72 5.38 -15.37
N GLU A 164 6.30 5.21 -16.55
CA GLU A 164 6.01 4.02 -17.39
C GLU A 164 6.37 2.71 -16.68
N LEU A 165 7.40 2.74 -15.82
CA LEU A 165 7.85 1.55 -15.11
C LEU A 165 6.81 1.15 -14.05
N VAL A 166 6.33 2.11 -13.26
CA VAL A 166 5.24 1.89 -12.30
C VAL A 166 3.97 1.42 -13.01
N GLU A 167 3.59 2.04 -14.13
CA GLU A 167 2.44 1.61 -14.92
C GLU A 167 2.57 0.16 -15.41
N ARG A 168 3.76 -0.22 -15.92
CA ARG A 168 4.04 -1.61 -16.31
C ARG A 168 3.92 -2.57 -15.14
N GLU A 169 4.35 -2.20 -13.94
CA GLU A 169 4.20 -3.04 -12.74
C GLU A 169 2.73 -3.19 -12.31
N VAL A 170 1.94 -2.11 -12.36
CA VAL A 170 0.49 -2.14 -12.11
C VAL A 170 -0.21 -3.09 -13.08
N VAL A 171 0.13 -3.02 -14.37
CA VAL A 171 -0.39 -3.93 -15.40
C VAL A 171 0.06 -5.37 -15.13
N THR A 172 1.31 -5.56 -14.71
CA THR A 172 1.87 -6.89 -14.40
C THR A 172 1.12 -7.55 -13.25
N ALA A 173 0.83 -6.81 -12.18
CA ALA A 173 0.06 -7.31 -11.05
C ALA A 173 -1.30 -7.88 -11.50
N ARG A 174 -2.01 -7.17 -12.39
CA ARG A 174 -3.27 -7.66 -12.96
C ARG A 174 -3.08 -8.90 -13.84
N LYS A 175 -2.02 -8.94 -14.66
CA LYS A 175 -1.71 -10.09 -15.53
C LYS A 175 -1.41 -11.37 -14.76
N ILE A 176 -0.81 -11.27 -13.58
CA ILE A 176 -0.55 -12.43 -12.71
C ILE A 176 -1.77 -12.83 -11.86
N GLY A 177 -2.95 -12.26 -12.13
CA GLY A 177 -4.22 -12.67 -11.52
C GLY A 177 -4.62 -11.89 -10.26
N VAL A 178 -3.92 -10.81 -9.92
CA VAL A 178 -4.30 -9.97 -8.76
C VAL A 178 -5.52 -9.14 -9.12
N THR A 179 -6.64 -9.43 -8.46
CA THR A 179 -7.93 -8.75 -8.68
C THR A 179 -8.34 -7.84 -7.52
N GLY A 180 -7.60 -7.88 -6.42
CA GLY A 180 -7.84 -7.06 -5.23
C GLY A 180 -6.57 -6.89 -4.40
N VAL A 181 -6.54 -5.83 -3.59
CA VAL A 181 -5.41 -5.49 -2.73
C VAL A 181 -5.87 -5.25 -1.28
N PRO A 182 -5.02 -5.54 -0.27
CA PRO A 182 -3.62 -5.98 -0.39
C PRO A 182 -3.53 -7.42 -0.88
N CYS A 183 -2.47 -7.76 -1.62
CA CYS A 183 -2.13 -9.13 -1.98
C CYS A 183 -0.69 -9.44 -1.55
N PHE A 184 -0.51 -10.50 -0.78
CA PHE A 184 0.77 -10.94 -0.23
C PHE A 184 1.26 -12.14 -1.02
N ILE A 185 2.34 -12.00 -1.78
CA ILE A 185 2.93 -13.07 -2.59
C ILE A 185 4.21 -13.55 -1.88
N PHE A 186 4.22 -14.83 -1.50
CA PHE A 186 5.30 -15.44 -0.75
C PHE A 186 6.20 -16.28 -1.66
N ALA A 187 7.51 -16.10 -1.50
CA ALA A 187 8.56 -16.84 -2.22
C ALA A 187 8.34 -16.86 -3.74
N ASP A 188 7.82 -15.76 -4.30
CA ASP A 188 7.46 -15.60 -5.72
C ASP A 188 6.56 -16.73 -6.28
N ARG A 189 5.82 -17.45 -5.43
CA ARG A 189 5.10 -18.69 -5.79
C ARG A 189 3.60 -18.67 -5.55
N PHE A 190 3.16 -18.25 -4.37
CA PHE A 190 1.74 -18.27 -4.03
C PHE A 190 1.30 -16.99 -3.32
N GLY A 191 0.06 -16.59 -3.56
CA GLY A 191 -0.52 -15.34 -3.07
C GLY A 191 -1.67 -15.53 -2.09
N VAL A 192 -1.78 -14.61 -1.12
CA VAL A 192 -2.93 -14.45 -0.23
C VAL A 192 -3.52 -13.07 -0.48
N MET A 193 -4.76 -13.02 -0.96
CA MET A 193 -5.46 -11.76 -1.29
C MET A 193 -6.38 -11.33 -0.16
N GLY A 194 -6.26 -10.06 0.25
CA GLY A 194 -7.08 -9.42 1.27
C GLY A 194 -6.36 -9.26 2.61
N ALA A 195 -6.91 -8.38 3.45
CA ALA A 195 -6.42 -8.13 4.79
C ALA A 195 -6.86 -9.24 5.76
N HIS A 196 -6.35 -10.45 5.59
CA HIS A 196 -6.67 -11.58 6.47
C HIS A 196 -6.16 -11.36 7.91
N PRO A 197 -6.71 -12.07 8.90
CA PRO A 197 -6.16 -12.09 10.26
C PRO A 197 -4.67 -12.47 10.28
N PRO A 198 -3.88 -11.97 11.26
CA PRO A 198 -2.45 -12.26 11.35
C PRO A 198 -2.11 -13.76 11.30
N GLU A 199 -2.97 -14.61 11.84
CA GLU A 199 -2.78 -16.07 11.91
C GLU A 199 -2.67 -16.70 10.52
N VAL A 200 -3.46 -16.23 9.55
CA VAL A 200 -3.41 -16.70 8.15
C VAL A 200 -2.07 -16.31 7.49
N LEU A 201 -1.58 -15.10 7.79
CA LEU A 201 -0.28 -14.63 7.29
C LEU A 201 0.86 -15.41 7.92
N VAL A 202 0.78 -15.74 9.22
CA VAL A 202 1.73 -16.61 9.92
C VAL A 202 1.80 -17.99 9.26
N GLU A 203 0.66 -18.64 9.01
CA GLU A 203 0.62 -19.95 8.33
C GLU A 203 1.27 -19.89 6.94
N SER A 204 1.08 -18.78 6.23
CA SER A 204 1.65 -18.55 4.90
C SER A 204 3.17 -18.33 4.94
N ILE A 205 3.66 -17.55 5.91
CA ILE A 205 5.10 -17.37 6.16
C ILE A 205 5.75 -18.73 6.47
N ASP A 206 5.15 -19.49 7.39
CA ASP A 206 5.68 -20.80 7.79
C ASP A 206 5.70 -21.80 6.63
N ARG A 207 4.65 -21.79 5.81
CA ARG A 207 4.60 -22.60 4.59
C ARG A 207 5.73 -22.24 3.63
N ALA A 208 5.91 -20.95 3.35
CA ALA A 208 6.95 -20.48 2.44
C ALA A 208 8.37 -20.85 2.92
N LEU A 209 8.64 -20.68 4.22
CA LEU A 209 9.92 -21.09 4.83
C LEU A 209 10.17 -22.60 4.71
N ARG A 210 9.16 -23.44 4.96
CA ARG A 210 9.26 -24.90 4.80
C ARG A 210 9.52 -25.30 3.34
N GLU A 211 8.84 -24.66 2.39
CA GLU A 211 9.02 -24.96 0.97
C GLU A 211 10.39 -24.48 0.45
N GLN A 212 10.93 -23.38 0.96
CA GLN A 212 12.28 -22.90 0.64
C GLN A 212 13.34 -23.90 1.12
N ALA A 213 13.21 -24.41 2.34
CA ALA A 213 14.17 -25.35 2.95
C ALA A 213 14.21 -26.72 2.26
N ARG A 214 13.19 -27.07 1.46
CA ARG A 214 13.16 -28.33 0.67
C ARG A 214 13.86 -28.20 -0.68
N VAL A 215 14.06 -26.97 -1.16
CA VAL A 215 14.67 -26.68 -2.47
C VAL A 215 16.14 -26.28 -2.32
N ALA A 216 16.56 -25.85 -1.12
CA ALA A 216 17.95 -25.60 -0.74
C ALA A 216 18.66 -26.88 -0.28
#